data_AF-A0A2S6CG04-F1
#
_entry.id   AF-A0A2S6CG04-F1
#
_cell.length_a   1.000
_cell.length_b   1.000
_cell.length_c   1.000
_cell.angle_alpha   90.00
_cell.angle_beta   90.00
_cell.angle_gamma   90.00
#
_symmetry.space_group_name_H-M   'P 1'
#
loop_
_entity.id
_entity.type
_entity.pdbx_description
1 polymer ?
#
loop_
_entity_poly.entity_id
_entity_poly.type
_entity_poly.pdbx_seq_one_letter_code
_entity_poly.pdbx_strand_id
1 'polypeptide(L)'
;MDTGTSLLYLPSRVASAYYAKVPGAKIDNSQGGYTLPCSATPPNFNVAIGGKTFTVPGSYINYAPVDQSGTTCFGGIQPNTGIGFTIFGDVFMKAVYVVFDQSTDTPRLGIAAQS
;
A
#
# COMPACT_ATOMS: atom_id res chain seq x y z
N MET A 1 9.48 7.41 0.82
CA MET A 1 8.55 7.58 1.95
C MET A 1 7.90 8.92 1.76
N ASP A 2 6.57 8.96 1.69
CA ASP A 2 5.84 10.19 1.39
C ASP A 2 4.55 10.21 2.21
N THR A 3 4.55 10.97 3.31
CA THR A 3 3.38 11.15 4.19
C THR A 3 2.26 11.96 3.53
N GLY A 4 2.51 12.58 2.37
CA GLY A 4 1.49 13.31 1.61
C GLY A 4 0.66 12.40 0.69
N THR A 5 1.06 11.14 0.53
CA THR A 5 0.38 10.17 -0.33
C THR A 5 -0.32 9.11 0.51
N SER A 6 -1.62 8.90 0.29
CA SER A 6 -2.41 7.95 1.10
C SER A 6 -2.07 6.48 0.83
N LEU A 7 -1.80 6.11 -0.42
CA LEU A 7 -1.72 4.70 -0.85
C LEU A 7 -0.28 4.21 -1.02
N LEU A 8 -0.14 2.90 -1.21
CA LEU A 8 1.12 2.26 -1.59
C LEU A 8 1.16 2.04 -3.11
N TYR A 9 1.97 2.84 -3.82
CA TYR A 9 2.13 2.72 -5.26
C TYR A 9 3.36 1.88 -5.61
N LEU A 10 3.16 0.76 -6.30
CA LEU A 10 4.18 -0.24 -6.59
C LEU A 10 4.28 -0.54 -8.09
N PRO A 11 5.37 -1.17 -8.58
CA PRO A 11 5.43 -1.66 -9.95
C PRO A 11 4.21 -2.53 -10.29
N SER A 12 3.63 -2.36 -11.48
CA SER A 12 2.35 -2.99 -11.85
C SER A 12 2.35 -4.51 -11.71
N ARG A 13 3.51 -5.17 -11.93
CA ARG A 13 3.69 -6.61 -11.70
C ARG A 13 3.46 -7.01 -10.24
N VAL A 14 3.87 -6.18 -9.28
CA VAL A 14 3.74 -6.44 -7.85
C VAL A 14 2.29 -6.26 -7.40
N ALA A 15 1.66 -5.15 -7.82
CA ALA A 15 0.23 -4.92 -7.55
C ALA A 15 -0.64 -6.04 -8.14
N SER A 16 -0.40 -6.43 -9.40
CA SER A 16 -1.11 -7.52 -10.05
C SER A 16 -0.90 -8.87 -9.34
N ALA A 17 0.34 -9.21 -8.98
CA ALA A 17 0.63 -10.45 -8.25
C ALA A 17 -0.02 -10.48 -6.85
N TYR A 18 -0.18 -9.31 -6.22
CA TYR A 18 -0.89 -9.19 -4.95
C TYR A 18 -2.40 -9.44 -5.13
N TYR A 19 -3.06 -8.72 -6.04
CA TYR A 19 -4.51 -8.85 -6.23
C TYR A 19 -4.94 -10.16 -6.88
N ALA A 20 -4.05 -10.87 -7.57
CA ALA A 20 -4.30 -12.25 -8.01
C ALA A 20 -4.61 -13.21 -6.83
N LYS A 21 -4.25 -12.84 -5.60
CA LYS A 21 -4.55 -13.59 -4.37
C LYS A 21 -5.83 -13.11 -3.67
N VAL A 22 -6.54 -12.12 -4.20
CA VAL A 22 -7.74 -11.53 -3.60
C VAL A 22 -8.93 -11.81 -4.52
N PRO A 23 -9.76 -12.82 -4.24
CA PRO A 23 -10.93 -13.13 -5.06
C PRO A 23 -11.85 -11.91 -5.23
N GLY A 24 -12.26 -11.65 -6.47
CA GLY A 24 -13.10 -10.51 -6.82
C GLY A 24 -12.36 -9.18 -7.01
N ALA A 25 -11.06 -9.11 -6.71
CA ALA A 25 -10.28 -7.92 -7.00
C ALA A 25 -10.02 -7.77 -8.51
N LYS A 26 -10.09 -6.54 -9.01
CA LYS A 26 -9.91 -6.21 -10.42
C LYS A 26 -9.49 -4.76 -10.59
N ILE A 27 -8.95 -4.41 -11.76
CA ILE A 27 -8.82 -3.02 -12.16
C ILE A 27 -10.21 -2.51 -12.57
N ASP A 28 -10.62 -1.40 -11.98
CA ASP A 28 -11.80 -0.64 -12.35
C ASP A 28 -11.37 0.73 -12.89
N ASN A 29 -11.46 0.88 -14.21
CA ASN A 29 -11.06 2.12 -14.89
C ASN A 29 -11.96 3.30 -14.52
N SER A 30 -13.19 3.07 -14.07
CA SER A 30 -14.08 4.15 -13.61
C SER A 30 -13.65 4.71 -12.25
N GLN A 31 -13.03 3.87 -11.42
CA GLN A 31 -12.43 4.26 -10.13
C GLN A 31 -10.95 4.64 -10.25
N GLY A 32 -10.34 4.37 -11.40
CA GLY A 32 -8.94 4.70 -11.70
C GLY A 32 -7.90 3.75 -11.09
N GLY A 33 -8.28 2.54 -10.67
CA GLY A 33 -7.33 1.62 -10.02
C GLY A 33 -7.92 0.26 -9.64
N TYR A 34 -7.15 -0.51 -8.87
CA TYR A 34 -7.64 -1.76 -8.30
C TYR A 34 -8.74 -1.52 -7.27
N THR A 35 -9.81 -2.28 -7.40
CA THR A 35 -10.88 -2.41 -6.42
C THR A 35 -11.00 -3.86 -5.97
N LEU A 36 -11.66 -4.07 -4.84
CA LEU A 36 -11.91 -5.39 -4.24
C LEU A 36 -13.28 -5.37 -3.54
N PRO A 37 -13.91 -6.55 -3.31
CA PRO A 37 -15.08 -6.61 -2.45
C PRO A 37 -14.73 -6.09 -1.06
N CYS A 38 -15.55 -5.20 -0.48
CA CYS A 38 -15.29 -4.67 0.86
C CYS A 38 -15.30 -5.75 1.95
N SER A 39 -15.96 -6.89 1.72
CA SER A 39 -15.96 -8.05 2.61
C SER A 39 -14.74 -8.96 2.45
N ALA A 40 -13.87 -8.71 1.47
CA ALA A 40 -12.68 -9.51 1.27
C ALA A 40 -11.73 -9.38 2.47
N THR A 41 -10.94 -10.43 2.71
CA THR A 41 -9.85 -10.42 3.70
C THR A 41 -8.51 -10.53 2.95
N PRO A 42 -7.94 -9.40 2.50
CA PRO A 42 -6.69 -9.44 1.73
C PRO A 42 -5.55 -10.02 2.57
N PRO A 43 -4.58 -10.71 1.95
CA PRO A 43 -3.40 -11.19 2.67
C PRO A 43 -2.53 -10.01 3.12
N ASN A 44 -1.68 -10.22 4.13
CA ASN A 44 -0.67 -9.22 4.48
C ASN A 44 0.30 -8.97 3.32
N PHE A 45 0.82 -7.74 3.23
CA PHE A 45 1.86 -7.37 2.28
C PHE A 45 3.18 -7.12 3.00
N ASN A 46 4.22 -7.86 2.63
CA ASN A 46 5.52 -7.82 3.29
C ASN A 46 6.52 -7.00 2.47
N VAL A 47 7.22 -6.08 3.14
CA VAL A 47 8.26 -5.24 2.54
C VAL A 47 9.60 -5.56 3.21
N ALA A 48 10.60 -5.95 2.41
CA ALA A 48 11.95 -6.18 2.90
C ALA A 48 12.80 -4.91 2.77
N ILE A 49 13.34 -4.42 3.89
CA ILE A 49 14.21 -3.24 3.94
C ILE A 49 15.39 -3.54 4.88
N GLY A 50 16.62 -3.43 4.38
CA GLY A 50 17.82 -3.63 5.19
C GLY A 50 17.92 -5.01 5.87
N GLY A 51 17.42 -6.06 5.21
CA GLY A 51 17.40 -7.43 5.75
C GLY A 51 16.29 -7.71 6.79
N LYS A 52 15.45 -6.72 7.10
CA LYS A 52 14.25 -6.90 7.95
C LYS A 52 12.99 -6.90 7.10
N THR A 53 11.97 -7.59 7.59
CA THR A 53 10.64 -7.63 6.97
C THR A 53 9.66 -6.80 7.79
N PHE A 54 8.95 -5.90 7.12
CA PHE A 54 7.88 -5.08 7.69
C PHE A 54 6.56 -5.50 7.06
N THR A 55 5.54 -5.70 7.90
CA THR A 55 4.25 -6.25 7.49
C THR A 55 3.22 -5.15 7.43
N VAL A 56 2.60 -4.95 6.26
CA VAL A 56 1.38 -4.17 6.11
C VAL A 56 0.19 -5.13 6.30
N PRO A 57 -0.65 -4.93 7.33
CA PRO A 57 -1.85 -5.74 7.52
C PRO A 57 -2.76 -5.70 6.30
N GLY A 58 -3.34 -6.84 5.92
CA GLY A 58 -4.30 -6.92 4.81
C GLY A 58 -5.52 -5.99 4.99
N SER A 59 -5.91 -5.73 6.23
CA SER A 59 -6.95 -4.76 6.58
C SER A 59 -6.61 -3.32 6.18
N TYR A 60 -5.32 -2.96 6.04
CA TYR A 60 -4.92 -1.64 5.54
C TYR A 60 -5.05 -1.51 4.03
N ILE A 61 -5.13 -2.64 3.32
CA ILE A 61 -5.20 -2.71 1.86
C ILE A 61 -6.66 -2.66 1.40
N ASN A 62 -7.62 -2.99 2.26
CA ASN A 62 -9.00 -2.57 2.09
C ASN A 62 -9.15 -1.11 2.54
N TYR A 63 -8.97 -0.15 1.62
CA TYR A 63 -8.74 1.25 1.98
C TYR A 63 -10.03 1.98 2.36
N ALA A 64 -11.00 2.04 1.46
CA ALA A 64 -12.29 2.70 1.67
C ALA A 64 -13.33 2.25 0.62
N PRO A 65 -14.64 2.25 0.94
CA PRO A 65 -15.69 2.08 -0.06
C PRO A 65 -15.59 3.11 -1.18
N VAL A 66 -15.85 2.70 -2.42
CA VAL A 66 -15.86 3.61 -3.58
C VAL A 66 -17.18 4.38 -3.71
N ASP A 67 -18.22 3.93 -3.01
CA ASP A 67 -19.55 4.55 -2.97
C ASP A 67 -20.26 4.24 -1.65
N GLN A 68 -21.49 4.73 -1.51
CA GLN A 68 -22.33 4.54 -0.32
C GLN A 68 -22.88 3.11 -0.18
N SER A 69 -22.77 2.25 -1.20
CA SER A 69 -23.25 0.87 -1.12
C SER A 69 -22.39 0.01 -0.18
N GLY A 70 -21.11 0.38 0.01
CA GLY A 70 -20.19 -0.39 0.84
C GLY A 70 -19.85 -1.78 0.29
N THR A 71 -20.13 -2.05 -0.99
CA THR A 71 -19.91 -3.37 -1.61
C THR A 71 -18.52 -3.50 -2.23
N THR A 72 -18.03 -2.42 -2.84
CA THR A 72 -16.73 -2.34 -3.51
C THR A 72 -15.86 -1.33 -2.80
N CYS A 73 -14.63 -1.73 -2.49
CA CYS A 73 -13.66 -0.90 -1.82
C CYS A 73 -12.47 -0.65 -2.73
N PHE A 74 -11.86 0.52 -2.60
CA PHE A 74 -10.62 0.87 -3.27
C PHE A 74 -9.45 0.14 -2.62
N GLY A 75 -8.53 -0.33 -3.45
CA GLY A 75 -7.34 -1.02 -3.01
C GLY A 75 -6.27 -0.06 -2.48
N GLY A 76 -5.71 -0.38 -1.32
CA GLY A 76 -4.60 0.36 -0.69
C GLY A 76 -3.26 0.21 -1.41
N ILE A 77 -3.14 -0.81 -2.28
CA ILE A 77 -2.01 -0.99 -3.20
C ILE A 77 -2.46 -0.63 -4.62
N GLN A 78 -1.70 0.20 -5.31
CA GLN A 78 -2.00 0.60 -6.69
C GLN A 78 -0.76 0.49 -7.60
N PRO A 79 -0.93 0.31 -8.92
CA PRO A 79 0.18 0.36 -9.85
C PRO A 79 0.71 1.79 -9.95
N ASN A 80 2.03 1.95 -10.01
CA ASN A 80 2.69 3.24 -10.20
C ASN A 80 2.83 3.66 -11.67
N THR A 81 2.00 3.09 -12.56
CA THR A 81 1.99 3.41 -13.99
C THR A 81 1.74 4.90 -14.17
N GLY A 82 2.59 5.57 -14.96
CA GLY A 82 2.52 7.02 -15.18
C GLY A 82 3.19 7.89 -14.10
N ILE A 83 3.49 7.34 -12.91
CA ILE A 83 4.21 8.03 -11.83
C ILE A 83 5.73 7.84 -12.00
N GLY A 84 6.17 6.63 -12.37
CA GLY A 84 7.58 6.34 -12.67
C GLY A 84 8.45 5.95 -11.47
N PHE A 85 7.92 6.02 -10.24
CA PHE A 85 8.62 5.59 -9.02
C PHE A 85 7.66 4.94 -8.01
N THR A 86 8.22 4.21 -7.04
CA THR A 86 7.44 3.60 -5.95
C THR A 86 7.17 4.65 -4.89
N ILE A 87 5.91 4.72 -4.42
CA ILE A 87 5.53 5.61 -3.32
C ILE A 87 5.09 4.75 -2.14
N PHE A 88 5.89 4.78 -1.08
CA PHE A 88 5.52 4.28 0.24
C PHE A 88 4.76 5.38 0.99
N GLY A 89 3.45 5.42 0.79
CA GLY A 89 2.52 6.34 1.46
C GLY A 89 1.94 5.77 2.75
N ASP A 90 0.84 6.35 3.21
CA ASP A 90 0.24 6.07 4.53
C ASP A 90 -0.12 4.60 4.73
N VAL A 91 -0.60 3.88 3.69
CA VAL A 91 -0.89 2.44 3.79
C VAL A 91 0.31 1.64 4.30
N PHE A 92 1.53 2.00 3.88
CA PHE A 92 2.75 1.40 4.44
C PHE A 92 3.17 2.09 5.74
N MET A 93 3.23 3.43 5.73
CA MET A 93 3.83 4.20 6.82
C MET A 93 3.06 4.12 8.14
N LYS A 94 1.75 3.83 8.12
CA LYS A 94 0.96 3.62 9.35
C LYS A 94 1.13 2.22 9.96
N ALA A 95 1.86 1.31 9.29
CA ALA A 95 2.19 -0.02 9.80
C ALA A 95 3.58 -0.08 10.45
N VAL A 96 4.32 1.03 10.40
CA VAL A 96 5.71 1.11 10.86
C VAL A 96 5.94 2.44 11.57
N TYR A 97 6.93 2.46 12.47
CA TYR A 97 7.47 3.72 12.97
C TYR A 97 8.61 4.16 12.05
N VAL A 98 8.51 5.37 11.48
CA VAL A 98 9.49 5.92 10.54
C VAL A 98 10.20 7.12 11.17
N VAL A 99 11.53 7.07 11.18
CA VAL A 99 12.40 8.19 11.57
C VAL A 99 13.00 8.81 10.32
N PHE A 100 12.77 10.10 10.13
CA PHE A 100 13.43 10.93 9.13
C PHE A 100 14.59 11.65 9.80
N ASP A 101 15.81 11.13 9.63
CA ASP A 101 16.99 11.64 10.31
C ASP A 101 17.80 12.55 9.37
N GLN A 102 17.88 13.83 9.74
CA GLN A 102 18.66 14.87 9.08
C GLN A 102 19.78 15.41 9.99
N SER A 103 20.18 14.67 11.02
CA SER A 103 21.24 15.08 11.96
C SER A 103 22.66 14.99 11.37
N THR A 104 22.82 14.39 10.19
CA THR A 104 24.09 14.22 9.48
C THR A 104 24.01 14.77 8.06
N ASP A 105 25.16 15.03 7.43
CA ASP A 105 25.23 15.54 6.04
C ASP A 105 24.56 14.62 5.00
N THR A 106 24.46 13.33 5.30
CA THR A 106 23.68 12.36 4.50
C THR A 106 22.37 12.03 5.21
N PRO A 107 21.20 12.38 4.66
CA PRO A 107 19.91 12.03 5.25
C PRO A 107 19.72 10.51 5.35
N ARG A 108 19.04 10.06 6.41
CA ARG A 108 18.80 8.64 6.70
C ARG A 108 17.33 8.37 7.01
N LEU A 109 16.91 7.14 6.77
CA LEU A 109 15.60 6.62 7.18
C LEU A 109 15.78 5.47 8.17
N GLY A 110 15.15 5.60 9.33
CA GLY A 110 14.99 4.52 10.31
C GLY A 110 13.59 3.94 10.23
N ILE A 111 13.46 2.61 10.28
CA ILE A 111 12.17 1.92 10.24
C ILE A 111 12.13 0.85 11.32
N ALA A 112 11.08 0.87 12.14
CA ALA A 112 10.79 -0.15 13.13
C ALA A 112 9.36 -0.68 12.95
N ALA A 113 9.14 -1.94 13.32
CA ALA A 113 7.79 -2.51 13.35
C ALA A 113 6.97 -1.77 14.41
N GLN A 114 5.73 -1.41 14.07
CA GLN A 114 4.78 -0.85 15.01
C GLN A 114 4.00 -1.99 15.68
N SER A 115 3.98 -2.00 17.01
CA SER A 115 3.30 -2.99 17.86
C SER A 115 1.83 -2.68 18.06
#